data_AF-A0A9P0VTS2-F1
#
_entry.id   AF-A0A9P0VTS2-F1
#
_cell.length_a   1.000
_cell.length_b   1.000
_cell.length_c   1.000
_cell.angle_alpha   90.00
_cell.angle_beta   90.00
_cell.angle_gamma   90.00
#
_symmetry.space_group_name_H-M   'P 1'
#
loop_
_entity.id
_entity.type
_entity.pdbx_description
1 polymer ?
#
loop_
_entity_poly.entity_id
_entity_poly.type
_entity_poly.pdbx_seq_one_letter_code
_entity_poly.pdbx_strand_id
1 'polypeptide(L)'
;MSTVRPYLDIMPRGTNLHLRRLPPNIITQIKREVASELSINLPADLRNADDEPVAPVPEANRPPAASELEFERIHLLYDGVDPMMEPRLSKLIYNNKTKPILSEINKILDSKITTDIPIENLHSLIYSGAATVLTLNKQKISTDTQIKNVSVTPAWQRRITNKIDSIRRDIGILTQNQSLNPSSSVTKKAKAILGREQRLENPTATEILDHLKQKLKAMAKKLRRYKESNTRRQHNSQFSRSERSFYKNLESEDHEPQTLKENKVPTPEATKTFWESIWGNPVIHNNTRWLFDEKRSTSSLQTMLEWEVTTDQVTKAINKTSNWKAPGQDKYKIFGINNSRSVINI
;
A
#
# COMPACT_ATOMS: atom_id res chain seq x y z
N MET A 1 -42.19 -39.32 -49.25
CA MET A 1 -40.84 -39.41 -49.85
C MET A 1 -39.93 -38.48 -49.07
N SER A 2 -39.14 -39.08 -48.18
CA SER A 2 -38.34 -38.40 -47.15
C SER A 2 -36.91 -38.22 -47.66
N THR A 3 -36.48 -36.98 -47.83
CA THR A 3 -35.14 -36.64 -48.32
C THR A 3 -34.20 -36.58 -47.12
N VAL A 4 -33.44 -37.66 -46.93
CA VAL A 4 -32.40 -37.81 -45.92
C VAL A 4 -31.22 -36.89 -46.27
N ARG A 5 -30.95 -35.89 -45.45
CA ARG A 5 -29.65 -35.18 -45.41
C ARG A 5 -28.81 -35.76 -44.28
N PRO A 6 -27.56 -36.17 -44.52
CA PRO A 6 -26.70 -36.77 -43.50
C PRO A 6 -26.17 -35.70 -42.53
N TYR A 7 -26.14 -36.08 -41.26
CA TYR A 7 -25.53 -35.38 -40.14
C TYR A 7 -24.05 -35.07 -40.42
N LEU A 8 -23.68 -33.80 -40.32
CA LEU A 8 -22.29 -33.34 -40.21
C LEU A 8 -21.86 -33.54 -38.76
N ASP A 9 -21.20 -34.67 -38.51
CA ASP A 9 -20.60 -34.95 -37.21
C ASP A 9 -19.29 -34.18 -37.04
N ILE A 10 -19.20 -33.57 -35.87
CA ILE A 10 -18.19 -32.61 -35.45
C ILE A 10 -16.91 -33.37 -35.13
N MET A 11 -15.84 -33.12 -35.89
CA MET A 11 -14.49 -33.62 -35.56
C MET A 11 -14.03 -33.05 -34.20
N PRO A 12 -13.54 -33.90 -33.27
CA PRO A 12 -12.92 -33.41 -32.04
C PRO A 12 -11.55 -32.79 -32.35
N ARG A 13 -11.37 -31.58 -31.84
CA ARG A 13 -10.16 -30.76 -31.93
C ARG A 13 -8.95 -31.47 -31.33
N GLY A 14 -7.82 -31.31 -32.00
CA GLY A 14 -6.53 -31.94 -31.71
C GLY A 14 -6.17 -32.02 -30.23
N THR A 15 -5.87 -33.25 -29.81
CA THR A 15 -5.24 -33.55 -28.53
C THR A 15 -3.82 -33.00 -28.51
N ASN A 16 -3.54 -32.18 -27.50
CA ASN A 16 -2.21 -31.67 -27.16
C ASN A 16 -1.24 -32.85 -26.96
N LEU A 17 -0.30 -33.03 -27.90
CA LEU A 17 0.89 -33.86 -27.70
C LEU A 17 1.73 -33.25 -26.58
N HIS A 18 1.49 -33.69 -25.35
CA HIS A 18 2.44 -33.52 -24.26
C HIS A 18 3.75 -34.22 -24.68
N LEU A 19 4.83 -33.44 -24.77
CA LEU A 19 6.20 -33.94 -24.86
C LEU A 19 6.46 -34.86 -23.65
N ARG A 20 6.22 -36.17 -23.83
CA ARG A 20 6.60 -37.18 -22.84
C ARG A 20 8.12 -37.20 -22.81
N ARG A 21 8.71 -36.74 -21.69
CA ARG A 21 10.12 -37.01 -21.39
C ARG A 21 10.33 -38.53 -21.48
N LEU A 22 11.25 -38.95 -22.33
CA LEU A 22 11.63 -40.36 -22.41
C LEU A 22 12.18 -40.80 -21.04
N PRO A 23 11.81 -41.99 -20.55
CA PRO A 23 12.35 -42.51 -19.31
C PRO A 23 13.88 -42.66 -19.40
N PRO A 24 14.61 -42.46 -18.29
CA PRO A 24 16.08 -42.37 -18.27
C PRO A 24 16.79 -43.61 -18.83
N ASN A 25 16.15 -44.79 -18.77
CA ASN A 25 16.67 -46.03 -19.36
C ASN A 25 16.69 -46.01 -20.90
N ILE A 26 15.73 -45.34 -21.55
CA ILE A 26 15.72 -45.22 -23.01
C ILE A 26 16.79 -44.21 -23.46
N ILE A 27 17.00 -43.14 -22.69
CA ILE A 27 18.05 -42.14 -22.97
C ILE A 27 19.45 -42.76 -22.88
N THR A 28 19.68 -43.63 -21.89
CA THR A 28 20.98 -44.32 -21.74
C THR A 28 21.21 -45.36 -22.84
N GLN A 29 20.15 -46.04 -23.30
CA GLN A 29 20.22 -46.96 -24.42
C GLN A 29 20.53 -46.24 -25.75
N ILE A 30 19.84 -45.13 -26.04
CA ILE A 30 20.11 -44.29 -27.22
C ILE A 30 21.54 -43.75 -27.19
N LYS A 31 22.03 -43.31 -26.02
CA LYS A 31 23.43 -42.85 -25.88
C LYS A 31 24.45 -43.97 -26.17
N ARG A 32 24.14 -45.21 -25.81
CA ARG A 32 25.01 -46.38 -26.04
C ARG A 32 24.98 -46.81 -27.51
N GLU A 33 23.83 -46.77 -28.16
CA GLU A 33 23.68 -47.04 -29.60
C GLU A 33 24.39 -45.97 -30.45
N VAL A 34 24.19 -44.68 -30.14
CA VAL A 34 24.88 -43.57 -30.84
C VAL A 34 26.40 -43.63 -30.63
N ALA A 35 26.88 -44.03 -29.45
CA ALA A 35 28.31 -44.22 -29.20
C ALA A 35 28.89 -45.40 -30.02
N SER A 36 28.11 -46.46 -30.25
CA SER A 36 28.52 -47.60 -31.08
C SER A 36 28.59 -47.28 -32.57
N GLU A 37 27.68 -46.43 -33.08
CA GLU A 37 27.70 -45.98 -34.47
C GLU A 37 28.85 -45.00 -34.76
N LEU A 38 29.25 -44.20 -33.76
CA LEU A 38 30.31 -43.20 -33.90
C LEU A 38 31.73 -43.75 -33.67
N SER A 39 31.89 -45.05 -33.43
CA SER A 39 33.20 -45.69 -33.16
C SER A 39 34.02 -44.99 -32.07
N ILE A 40 33.34 -44.41 -31.07
CA ILE A 40 34.01 -43.77 -29.92
C ILE A 40 34.16 -44.84 -28.84
N ASN A 41 35.39 -45.34 -28.66
CA ASN A 41 35.72 -46.23 -27.55
C ASN A 41 35.46 -45.52 -26.22
N LEU A 42 34.39 -45.90 -25.54
CA LEU A 42 34.14 -45.52 -24.16
C LEU A 42 35.01 -46.40 -23.25
N PRO A 43 35.75 -45.84 -22.28
CA PRO A 43 36.62 -46.64 -21.41
C PRO A 43 35.78 -47.64 -20.61
N ALA A 44 36.10 -48.91 -20.80
CA ALA A 44 35.65 -49.99 -19.95
C ALA A 44 36.46 -49.96 -18.66
N ASP A 45 35.89 -49.38 -17.60
CA ASP A 45 36.03 -49.91 -16.24
C ASP A 45 35.17 -49.12 -15.26
N LEU A 46 33.94 -49.62 -15.07
CA LEU A 46 33.29 -49.58 -13.77
C LEU A 46 33.51 -50.95 -13.13
N ARG A 47 34.60 -51.08 -12.38
CA ARG A 47 34.67 -52.04 -11.28
C ARG A 47 34.68 -51.25 -10.00
N ASN A 48 33.64 -51.43 -9.20
CA ASN A 48 33.64 -51.05 -7.79
C ASN A 48 34.70 -51.90 -7.08
N ALA A 49 35.69 -51.25 -6.49
CA ALA A 49 36.48 -51.79 -5.41
C ALA A 49 36.83 -50.60 -4.50
N ASP A 50 36.39 -50.73 -3.26
CA ASP A 50 36.51 -49.77 -2.18
C ASP A 50 37.97 -49.52 -1.75
N ASP A 51 38.14 -48.39 -1.05
CA ASP A 51 39.24 -48.02 -0.13
C ASP A 51 40.66 -47.79 -0.67
N GLU A 52 40.96 -46.52 -1.02
CA GLU A 52 42.27 -45.88 -0.82
C GLU A 52 42.05 -44.36 -0.63
N PRO A 53 42.48 -43.74 0.49
CA PRO A 53 42.20 -42.32 0.76
C PRO A 53 43.17 -41.42 -0.01
N VAL A 54 42.72 -40.89 -1.15
CA VAL A 54 43.45 -39.83 -1.85
C VAL A 54 43.29 -38.53 -1.06
N ALA A 55 44.41 -38.03 -0.53
CA ALA A 55 44.48 -36.80 0.26
C ALA A 55 43.87 -35.59 -0.47
N PRO A 56 43.26 -34.61 0.25
CA PRO A 56 42.66 -33.45 -0.39
C PRO A 56 43.74 -32.57 -1.02
N VAL A 57 43.61 -32.29 -2.31
CA VAL A 57 44.39 -31.25 -3.00
C VAL A 57 44.01 -29.89 -2.39
N PRO A 58 44.97 -29.00 -2.05
CA PRO A 58 44.67 -27.73 -1.39
C PRO A 58 43.78 -26.82 -2.25
N GLU A 59 42.70 -26.31 -1.65
CA GLU A 59 41.65 -25.49 -2.26
C GLU A 59 42.12 -24.09 -2.74
N ALA A 60 43.41 -23.78 -2.61
CA ALA A 60 43.98 -22.44 -2.80
C ALA A 60 44.26 -22.03 -4.27
N ASN A 61 44.12 -22.93 -5.26
CA ASN A 61 44.50 -22.66 -6.66
C ASN A 61 43.34 -22.78 -7.67
N ARG A 62 42.09 -22.60 -7.23
CA ARG A 62 40.96 -22.46 -8.17
C ARG A 62 40.85 -20.98 -8.58
N PRO A 63 40.79 -20.63 -9.88
CA PRO A 63 40.52 -19.24 -10.27
C PRO A 63 39.17 -18.81 -9.67
N PRO A 64 39.08 -17.61 -9.06
CA PRO A 64 37.86 -17.16 -8.39
C PRO A 64 36.71 -17.13 -9.39
N ALA A 65 35.54 -17.62 -8.95
CA ALA A 65 34.34 -17.57 -9.77
C ALA A 65 34.01 -16.10 -10.10
N ALA A 66 33.46 -15.81 -11.28
CA ALA A 66 33.16 -14.44 -11.69
C ALA A 66 32.24 -13.68 -10.70
N SER A 67 31.45 -14.42 -9.92
CA SER A 67 30.60 -13.95 -8.82
C SER A 67 31.40 -13.49 -7.59
N GLU A 68 32.49 -14.18 -7.27
CA GLU A 68 33.37 -13.89 -6.13
C GLU A 68 34.20 -12.64 -6.36
N LEU A 69 34.74 -12.47 -7.57
CA LEU A 69 35.45 -11.25 -7.97
C LEU A 69 34.53 -10.02 -7.92
N GLU A 70 33.29 -10.15 -8.40
CA GLU A 70 32.31 -9.06 -8.36
C GLU A 70 31.87 -8.74 -6.93
N PHE A 71 31.75 -9.77 -6.07
CA PHE A 71 31.48 -9.59 -4.64
C PHE A 71 32.60 -8.79 -3.97
N GLU A 72 33.86 -9.16 -4.19
CA GLU A 72 35.01 -8.46 -3.61
C GLU A 72 35.10 -7.00 -4.10
N ARG A 73 34.86 -6.77 -5.40
CA ARG A 73 34.81 -5.42 -5.97
C ARG A 73 33.77 -4.53 -5.28
N ILE A 74 32.58 -5.08 -5.02
CA ILE A 74 31.48 -4.35 -4.38
C ILE A 74 31.74 -4.20 -2.89
N HIS A 75 32.28 -5.22 -2.22
CA HIS A 75 32.63 -5.15 -0.82
C HIS A 75 33.67 -4.05 -0.56
N LEU A 76 34.74 -3.98 -1.36
CA LEU A 76 35.74 -2.90 -1.28
C LEU A 76 35.15 -1.49 -1.49
N LEU A 77 34.07 -1.36 -2.26
CA LEU A 77 33.43 -0.08 -2.53
C LEU A 77 32.60 0.44 -1.34
N TYR A 78 32.02 -0.48 -0.56
CA TYR A 78 31.06 -0.16 0.49
C TYR A 78 31.55 -0.56 1.90
N ASP A 79 32.76 -1.11 2.01
CA ASP A 79 33.37 -1.40 3.29
C ASP A 79 33.67 -0.09 4.05
N GLY A 80 33.24 -0.03 5.31
CA GLY A 80 33.40 1.16 6.17
C GLY A 80 32.57 2.40 5.78
N VAL A 81 31.67 2.30 4.80
CA VAL A 81 30.73 3.39 4.47
C VAL A 81 29.63 3.43 5.53
N ASP A 82 29.24 4.64 5.97
CA ASP A 82 28.08 4.82 6.86
C ASP A 82 26.81 4.24 6.20
N PRO A 83 26.07 3.32 6.86
CA PRO A 83 24.83 2.75 6.35
C PRO A 83 23.80 3.78 5.86
N MET A 84 23.83 5.01 6.35
CA MET A 84 22.94 6.09 5.90
C MET A 84 23.32 6.66 4.53
N MET A 85 24.56 6.45 4.09
CA MET A 85 25.11 6.95 2.81
C MET A 85 25.11 5.89 1.71
N GLU A 86 24.84 4.62 2.03
CA GLU A 86 24.74 3.55 1.06
C GLU A 86 23.53 3.75 0.11
N PRO A 87 23.70 3.52 -1.21
CA PRO A 87 22.60 3.65 -2.15
C PRO A 87 21.55 2.57 -1.92
N ARG A 88 20.28 2.92 -2.18
CA ARG A 88 19.18 1.98 -1.97
C ARG A 88 19.17 0.89 -3.03
N LEU A 89 19.16 -0.35 -2.55
CA LEU A 89 19.00 -1.53 -3.39
C LEU A 89 17.54 -1.64 -3.88
N SER A 90 17.37 -1.93 -5.18
CA SER A 90 16.04 -2.17 -5.75
C SER A 90 15.51 -3.55 -5.33
N LYS A 91 14.18 -3.72 -5.35
CA LYS A 91 13.58 -5.03 -5.05
C LYS A 91 14.05 -6.07 -6.08
N LEU A 92 14.65 -7.15 -5.59
CA LEU A 92 15.08 -8.28 -6.42
C LEU A 92 13.88 -8.88 -7.18
N ILE A 93 14.01 -8.98 -8.50
CA ILE A 93 13.03 -9.68 -9.33
C ILE A 93 13.41 -11.16 -9.34
N TYR A 94 12.68 -11.95 -8.55
CA TYR A 94 12.94 -13.38 -8.41
C TYR A 94 12.48 -14.16 -9.65
N ASN A 95 13.41 -14.82 -10.34
CA ASN A 95 13.17 -15.65 -11.52
C ASN A 95 14.05 -16.92 -11.48
N ASN A 96 13.93 -17.82 -12.46
CA ASN A 96 14.74 -19.05 -12.46
C ASN A 96 16.24 -18.80 -12.68
N LYS A 97 16.64 -17.62 -13.19
CA LYS A 97 18.04 -17.22 -13.38
C LYS A 97 18.66 -16.61 -12.12
N THR A 98 17.87 -16.00 -11.24
CA THR A 98 18.36 -15.43 -9.97
C THR A 98 18.61 -16.48 -8.90
N LYS A 99 17.92 -17.62 -8.97
CA LYS A 99 18.11 -18.75 -8.04
C LYS A 99 19.56 -19.24 -7.94
N PRO A 100 20.24 -19.59 -9.04
CA PRO A 100 21.63 -20.03 -8.97
C PRO A 100 22.57 -18.93 -8.47
N ILE A 101 22.38 -17.68 -8.91
CA ILE A 101 23.17 -16.52 -8.45
C ILE A 101 23.05 -16.34 -6.93
N LEU A 102 21.84 -16.44 -6.39
CA LEU A 102 21.60 -16.34 -4.95
C LEU A 102 22.24 -17.50 -4.19
N SER A 103 22.17 -18.72 -4.71
CA SER A 103 22.82 -19.88 -4.10
C SER A 103 24.34 -19.75 -4.08
N GLU A 104 24.93 -19.13 -5.10
CA GLU A 104 26.37 -18.92 -5.20
C GLU A 104 26.84 -17.84 -4.21
N ILE A 105 26.14 -16.71 -4.15
CA ILE A 105 26.46 -15.63 -3.21
C ILE A 105 26.22 -16.04 -1.76
N ASN A 106 25.18 -16.83 -1.47
CA ASN A 106 24.98 -17.36 -0.13
C ASN A 106 26.16 -18.24 0.32
N LYS A 107 26.74 -19.06 -0.58
CA LYS A 107 27.94 -19.84 -0.25
C LYS A 107 29.15 -18.96 0.04
N ILE A 108 29.32 -17.88 -0.73
CA ILE A 108 30.39 -16.89 -0.49
C ILE A 108 30.17 -16.22 0.88
N LEU A 109 28.94 -15.82 1.20
CA LEU A 109 28.60 -15.24 2.49
C LEU A 109 28.82 -16.23 3.63
N ASP A 110 28.40 -17.48 3.50
CA ASP A 110 28.61 -18.53 4.51
C ASP A 110 30.10 -18.75 4.80
N SER A 111 30.96 -18.61 3.78
CA SER A 111 32.42 -18.72 3.96
C SER A 111 33.05 -17.50 4.66
N LYS A 112 32.47 -16.31 4.49
CA LYS A 112 32.99 -15.05 5.03
C LYS A 112 32.37 -14.67 6.37
N ILE A 113 31.18 -15.16 6.70
CA ILE A 113 30.49 -14.90 7.96
C ILE A 113 30.97 -15.90 9.03
N THR A 114 31.83 -15.43 9.92
CA THR A 114 32.30 -16.15 11.12
C THR A 114 31.50 -15.69 12.36
N THR A 115 31.45 -16.50 13.41
CA THR A 115 30.63 -16.27 14.62
C THR A 115 30.96 -14.98 15.37
N ASP A 116 32.20 -14.45 15.23
CA ASP A 116 32.71 -13.31 16.02
C ASP A 116 32.82 -11.98 15.24
N ILE A 117 32.04 -11.80 14.16
CA ILE A 117 32.11 -10.59 13.33
C ILE A 117 31.34 -9.43 13.98
N PRO A 118 31.93 -8.21 14.08
CA PRO A 118 31.23 -7.03 14.58
C PRO A 118 30.08 -6.64 13.64
N ILE A 119 29.03 -6.04 14.21
CA ILE A 119 27.77 -5.80 13.51
C ILE A 119 27.92 -4.89 12.29
N GLU A 120 28.87 -3.95 12.33
CA GLU A 120 29.19 -3.04 11.23
C GLU A 120 29.72 -3.81 10.02
N ASN A 121 30.68 -4.71 10.25
CA ASN A 121 31.26 -5.53 9.19
C ASN A 121 30.24 -6.53 8.64
N LEU A 122 29.37 -7.07 9.51
CA LEU A 122 28.26 -7.92 9.08
C LEU A 122 27.30 -7.17 8.17
N HIS A 123 26.98 -5.91 8.47
CA HIS A 123 26.13 -5.07 7.63
C HIS A 123 26.76 -4.87 6.24
N SER A 124 28.04 -4.49 6.16
CA SER A 124 28.75 -4.28 4.89
C SER A 124 28.86 -5.58 4.07
N LEU A 125 29.02 -6.75 4.71
CA LEU A 125 29.01 -8.05 4.03
C LEU A 125 27.63 -8.39 3.47
N ILE A 126 26.56 -8.19 4.23
CA ILE A 126 25.19 -8.45 3.76
C ILE A 126 24.81 -7.50 2.62
N TYR A 127 25.14 -6.21 2.76
CA TYR A 127 24.88 -5.20 1.75
C TYR A 127 25.63 -5.51 0.45
N SER A 128 26.94 -5.79 0.53
CA SER A 128 27.75 -6.14 -0.64
C SER A 128 27.24 -7.40 -1.33
N GLY A 129 26.84 -8.43 -0.57
CA GLY A 129 26.17 -9.62 -1.12
C GLY A 129 24.89 -9.28 -1.88
N ALA A 130 24.01 -8.49 -1.27
CA ALA A 130 22.75 -8.08 -1.89
C ALA A 130 22.97 -7.21 -3.15
N ALA A 131 23.93 -6.27 -3.10
CA ALA A 131 24.31 -5.44 -4.25
C ALA A 131 24.87 -6.31 -5.39
N THR A 132 25.70 -7.31 -5.08
CA THR A 132 26.26 -8.26 -6.05
C THR A 132 25.17 -9.08 -6.75
N VAL A 133 24.16 -9.56 -6.00
CA VAL A 133 23.01 -10.26 -6.61
C VAL A 133 22.32 -9.36 -7.64
N LEU A 134 22.15 -8.07 -7.32
CA LEU A 134 21.48 -7.12 -8.21
C LEU A 134 22.33 -6.78 -9.45
N THR A 135 23.64 -6.59 -9.30
CA THR A 135 24.54 -6.33 -10.43
C THR A 135 24.58 -7.52 -11.39
N LEU A 136 24.72 -8.74 -10.87
CA LEU A 136 24.70 -9.98 -11.68
C LEU A 136 23.33 -10.20 -12.34
N ASN A 137 22.23 -9.80 -11.70
CA ASN A 137 20.89 -9.82 -12.29
C ASN A 137 20.61 -8.64 -13.24
N LYS A 138 21.61 -7.80 -13.54
CA LYS A 138 21.50 -6.61 -14.41
C LYS A 138 20.42 -5.63 -13.96
N GLN A 139 20.16 -5.56 -12.65
CA GLN A 139 19.24 -4.59 -12.07
C GLN A 139 20.00 -3.33 -11.64
N LYS A 140 19.38 -2.16 -11.85
CA LYS A 140 19.98 -0.89 -11.43
C LYS A 140 19.86 -0.75 -9.91
N ILE A 141 20.97 -0.36 -9.29
CA ILE A 141 20.99 0.16 -7.92
C ILE A 141 20.55 1.62 -8.01
N SER A 142 19.57 2.01 -7.19
CA SER A 142 19.05 3.39 -7.22
C SER A 142 20.04 4.29 -6.51
N THR A 143 20.60 5.28 -7.23
CA THR A 143 21.39 6.37 -6.62
C THR A 143 20.51 7.37 -5.88
N ASP A 144 19.18 7.30 -6.06
CA ASP A 144 18.23 8.15 -5.38
C ASP A 144 17.94 7.57 -3.99
N THR A 145 18.54 8.17 -2.96
CA THR A 145 18.33 7.80 -1.55
C THR A 145 16.93 8.18 -1.06
N GLN A 146 16.19 8.99 -1.82
CA GLN A 146 14.85 9.43 -1.43
C GLN A 146 13.76 8.44 -1.85
N ILE A 147 12.91 8.08 -0.89
CA ILE A 147 11.65 7.38 -1.18
C ILE A 147 10.76 8.36 -1.94
N LYS A 148 10.62 8.15 -3.25
CA LYS A 148 9.48 8.75 -3.97
C LYS A 148 8.23 8.06 -3.46
N ASN A 149 7.61 8.67 -2.45
CA ASN A 149 6.23 8.38 -2.07
C ASN A 149 5.35 8.82 -3.24
N VAL A 150 5.30 8.01 -4.29
CA VAL A 150 4.35 8.22 -5.37
C VAL A 150 3.00 7.98 -4.72
N SER A 151 2.27 9.06 -4.48
CA SER A 151 0.87 9.04 -4.07
C SER A 151 0.11 8.15 -5.04
N VAL A 152 -0.09 6.88 -4.66
CA VAL A 152 -0.78 5.91 -5.51
C VAL A 152 -2.25 6.26 -5.45
N THR A 153 -2.69 7.03 -6.44
CA THR A 153 -4.11 7.31 -6.61
C THR A 153 -4.88 5.99 -6.66
N PRO A 154 -5.96 5.85 -5.86
CA PRO A 154 -6.67 4.59 -5.74
C PRO A 154 -7.27 4.20 -7.10
N ALA A 155 -7.35 2.90 -7.36
CA ALA A 155 -7.76 2.38 -8.67
C ALA A 155 -9.14 2.91 -9.12
N TRP A 156 -10.08 3.08 -8.19
CA TRP A 156 -11.40 3.64 -8.48
C TRP A 156 -11.32 5.08 -8.99
N GLN A 157 -10.42 5.90 -8.43
CA GLN A 157 -10.24 7.29 -8.81
C GLN A 157 -9.63 7.38 -10.22
N ARG A 158 -8.64 6.53 -10.52
CA ARG A 158 -8.05 6.40 -11.86
C ARG A 158 -9.07 5.99 -12.91
N ARG A 159 -9.94 5.02 -12.60
CA ARG A 159 -10.99 4.59 -13.55
C ARG A 159 -11.97 5.72 -13.89
N ILE A 160 -12.44 6.47 -12.89
CA ILE A 160 -13.40 7.55 -13.10
C ILE A 160 -12.76 8.73 -13.83
N THR A 161 -11.53 9.11 -13.46
CA THR A 161 -10.77 10.19 -14.14
C THR A 161 -10.51 9.84 -15.61
N ASN A 162 -10.00 8.64 -15.89
CA ASN A 162 -9.82 8.17 -17.27
C ASN A 162 -11.13 8.20 -18.09
N LYS A 163 -12.26 7.87 -17.46
CA LYS A 163 -13.57 7.95 -18.13
C LYS A 163 -14.01 9.39 -18.39
N ILE A 164 -13.79 10.30 -17.44
CA ILE A 164 -14.02 11.75 -17.63
C ILE A 164 -13.18 12.28 -18.80
N ASP A 165 -11.90 11.93 -18.84
CA ASP A 165 -11.00 12.40 -19.90
C ASP A 165 -11.36 11.82 -21.26
N SER A 166 -11.81 10.56 -21.32
CA SER A 166 -12.38 9.99 -22.54
C SER A 166 -13.60 10.78 -23.02
N ILE A 167 -14.54 11.09 -22.13
CA ILE A 167 -15.75 11.84 -22.49
C ILE A 167 -15.40 13.26 -22.94
N ARG A 168 -14.45 13.92 -22.28
CA ARG A 168 -13.94 15.25 -22.70
C ARG A 168 -13.33 15.22 -24.09
N ARG A 169 -12.54 14.20 -24.40
CA ARG A 169 -11.98 14.00 -25.75
C ARG A 169 -13.09 13.80 -26.78
N ASP A 170 -14.09 12.97 -26.48
CA ASP A 170 -15.21 12.73 -27.38
C ASP A 170 -16.03 14.02 -27.64
N ILE A 171 -16.30 14.81 -26.60
CA ILE A 171 -16.95 16.12 -26.73
C ILE A 171 -16.11 17.05 -27.60
N GLY A 172 -14.81 17.17 -27.34
CA GLY A 172 -13.92 18.03 -28.13
C GLY A 172 -13.90 17.68 -29.62
N ILE A 173 -13.87 16.37 -29.94
CA ILE A 173 -13.93 15.90 -31.33
C ILE A 173 -15.27 16.25 -31.98
N LEU A 174 -16.39 16.02 -31.30
CA LEU A 174 -17.72 16.36 -31.84
C LEU A 174 -17.92 17.87 -32.00
N THR A 175 -17.44 18.67 -31.06
CA THR A 175 -17.48 20.14 -31.16
C THR A 175 -16.61 20.63 -32.31
N GLN A 176 -15.41 20.06 -32.51
CA GLN A 176 -14.57 20.39 -33.66
C GLN A 176 -15.22 19.97 -34.98
N ASN A 177 -15.95 18.85 -35.00
CA ASN A 177 -16.68 18.40 -36.18
C ASN A 177 -17.87 19.32 -36.57
N GLN A 178 -18.36 20.15 -35.63
CA GLN A 178 -19.40 21.15 -35.90
C GLN A 178 -18.84 22.45 -36.51
N SER A 179 -17.52 22.61 -36.59
CA SER A 179 -16.90 23.76 -37.26
C SER A 179 -17.09 23.71 -38.78
N LEU A 180 -16.99 24.87 -39.44
CA LEU A 180 -17.29 25.01 -40.88
C LEU A 180 -16.38 24.19 -41.80
N ASN A 181 -15.16 23.82 -41.37
CA ASN A 181 -14.19 23.04 -42.15
C ASN A 181 -13.50 21.96 -41.30
N PRO A 182 -14.17 20.83 -41.00
CA PRO A 182 -13.57 19.76 -40.23
C PRO A 182 -12.62 18.92 -41.08
N SER A 183 -11.43 18.60 -40.54
CA SER A 183 -10.51 17.66 -41.17
C SER A 183 -11.15 16.28 -41.36
N SER A 184 -10.81 15.56 -42.45
CA SER A 184 -11.32 14.21 -42.72
C SER A 184 -11.03 13.19 -41.60
N SER A 185 -9.95 13.40 -40.84
CA SER A 185 -9.62 12.60 -39.66
C SER A 185 -10.60 12.84 -38.51
N VAL A 186 -11.02 14.10 -38.31
CA VAL A 186 -12.00 14.50 -37.29
C VAL A 186 -13.38 13.95 -37.64
N THR A 187 -13.80 14.06 -38.91
CA THR A 187 -15.10 13.53 -39.36
C THR A 187 -15.20 12.01 -39.21
N LYS A 188 -14.12 11.26 -39.52
CA LYS A 188 -14.05 9.81 -39.30
C LYS A 188 -14.17 9.44 -37.82
N LYS A 189 -13.47 10.16 -36.94
CA LYS A 189 -13.56 9.96 -35.48
C LYS A 189 -14.93 10.32 -34.94
N ALA A 190 -15.53 11.42 -35.41
CA ALA A 190 -16.89 11.84 -35.03
C ALA A 190 -17.93 10.78 -35.41
N LYS A 191 -17.86 10.21 -36.62
CA LYS A 191 -18.73 9.09 -37.04
C LYS A 191 -18.56 7.85 -36.15
N ALA A 192 -17.33 7.51 -35.77
CA ALA A 192 -17.07 6.38 -34.87
C ALA A 192 -17.66 6.62 -33.46
N ILE A 193 -17.57 7.85 -32.94
CA ILE A 193 -18.18 8.24 -31.66
C ILE A 193 -19.71 8.15 -31.78
N LEU A 194 -20.29 8.68 -32.87
CA LEU A 194 -21.72 8.63 -33.14
C LEU A 194 -22.23 7.18 -33.15
N GLY A 195 -21.54 6.28 -33.86
CA GLY A 195 -21.88 4.86 -33.92
C GLY A 195 -21.76 4.12 -32.58
N ARG A 196 -20.83 4.52 -31.71
CA ARG A 196 -20.69 3.95 -30.36
C ARG A 196 -21.80 4.40 -29.41
N GLU A 197 -22.27 5.64 -29.56
CA GLU A 197 -23.29 6.24 -28.69
C GLU A 197 -24.73 6.08 -29.24
N GLN A 198 -24.90 5.47 -30.42
CA GLN A 198 -26.17 5.11 -31.09
C GLN A 198 -26.97 4.00 -30.37
N ARG A 199 -27.15 4.13 -29.04
CA ARG A 199 -28.14 3.35 -28.26
C ARG A 199 -29.50 4.03 -28.15
N LEU A 200 -29.60 5.27 -28.61
CA LEU A 200 -30.84 6.04 -28.71
C LEU A 200 -31.46 5.77 -30.09
N GLU A 201 -32.78 5.78 -30.21
CA GLU A 201 -33.47 5.71 -31.50
C GLU A 201 -33.20 7.00 -32.29
N ASN A 202 -32.58 6.89 -33.47
CA ASN A 202 -32.28 7.99 -34.41
C ASN A 202 -31.79 9.32 -33.80
N PRO A 203 -30.70 9.34 -33.01
CA PRO A 203 -30.29 10.55 -32.32
C PRO A 203 -29.59 11.54 -33.26
N THR A 204 -29.95 12.81 -33.12
CA THR A 204 -29.27 13.91 -33.82
C THR A 204 -27.87 14.10 -33.22
N ALA A 205 -26.90 14.56 -34.02
CA ALA A 205 -25.53 14.79 -33.55
C ALA A 205 -25.44 15.76 -32.35
N THR A 206 -26.39 16.71 -32.26
CA THR A 206 -26.55 17.64 -31.14
C THR A 206 -27.03 16.93 -29.86
N GLU A 207 -27.96 15.98 -29.97
CA GLU A 207 -28.48 15.19 -28.84
C GLU A 207 -27.41 14.27 -28.27
N ILE A 208 -26.59 13.64 -29.12
CA ILE A 208 -25.45 12.84 -28.67
C ILE A 208 -24.43 13.71 -27.94
N LEU A 209 -24.17 14.92 -28.43
CA LEU A 209 -23.29 15.87 -27.78
C LEU A 209 -23.84 16.27 -26.39
N ASP A 210 -25.14 16.56 -26.29
CA ASP A 210 -25.76 16.88 -25.01
C ASP A 210 -25.73 15.69 -24.03
N HIS A 211 -26.06 14.49 -24.50
CA HIS A 211 -25.94 13.26 -23.73
C HIS A 211 -24.51 13.02 -23.21
N LEU A 212 -23.48 13.31 -24.00
CA LEU A 212 -22.08 13.24 -23.54
C LEU A 212 -21.76 14.32 -22.48
N LYS A 213 -22.29 15.54 -22.62
CA LYS A 213 -22.18 16.60 -21.59
C LYS A 213 -22.87 16.18 -20.28
N GLN A 214 -24.06 15.57 -20.37
CA GLN A 214 -24.77 15.04 -19.21
C GLN A 214 -23.98 13.90 -18.54
N LYS A 215 -23.44 12.96 -19.33
CA LYS A 215 -22.53 11.91 -18.84
C LYS A 215 -21.29 12.49 -18.15
N LEU A 216 -20.68 13.53 -18.71
CA LEU A 216 -19.54 14.22 -18.11
C LEU A 216 -19.91 14.80 -16.73
N LYS A 217 -21.04 15.51 -16.65
CA LYS A 217 -21.55 16.09 -15.40
C LYS A 217 -21.83 15.01 -14.35
N ALA A 218 -22.45 13.90 -14.76
CA ALA A 218 -22.72 12.76 -13.88
C ALA A 218 -21.43 12.11 -13.35
N MET A 219 -20.43 11.90 -14.21
CA MET A 219 -19.14 11.32 -13.82
C MET A 219 -18.33 12.24 -12.91
N ALA A 220 -18.32 13.56 -13.19
CA ALA A 220 -17.69 14.53 -12.31
C ALA A 220 -18.35 14.55 -10.92
N LYS A 221 -19.69 14.53 -10.85
CA LYS A 221 -20.43 14.42 -9.59
C LYS A 221 -20.13 13.10 -8.87
N LYS A 222 -19.99 11.99 -9.60
CA LYS A 222 -19.59 10.70 -9.03
C LYS A 222 -18.19 10.77 -8.42
N LEU A 223 -17.22 11.36 -9.12
CA LEU A 223 -15.85 11.55 -8.62
C LEU A 223 -15.84 12.34 -7.31
N ARG A 224 -16.56 13.48 -7.27
CA ARG A 224 -16.66 14.31 -6.06
C ARG A 224 -17.23 13.52 -4.88
N ARG A 225 -18.38 12.88 -5.07
CA ARG A 225 -19.03 12.06 -4.02
C ARG A 225 -18.12 10.95 -3.50
N TYR A 226 -17.39 10.28 -4.40
CA TYR A 226 -16.51 9.17 -4.00
C TYR A 226 -15.28 9.66 -3.25
N LYS A 227 -14.68 10.80 -3.66
CA LYS A 227 -13.61 11.44 -2.90
C LYS A 227 -14.08 11.78 -1.49
N GLU A 228 -15.21 12.44 -1.37
CA GLU A 228 -15.80 12.84 -0.09
C GLU A 228 -16.20 11.65 0.79
N SER A 229 -16.70 10.56 0.20
CA SER A 229 -16.97 9.33 0.94
C SER A 229 -15.67 8.66 1.40
N ASN A 230 -14.64 8.66 0.56
CA ASN A 230 -13.34 8.09 0.89
C ASN A 230 -12.64 8.88 2.01
N THR A 231 -12.65 10.21 1.95
CA THR A 231 -12.10 11.06 3.03
C THR A 231 -12.84 10.83 4.33
N ARG A 232 -14.19 10.81 4.34
CA ARG A 232 -14.97 10.45 5.54
C ARG A 232 -14.61 9.08 6.10
N ARG A 233 -14.45 8.06 5.26
CA ARG A 233 -14.04 6.72 5.71
C ARG A 233 -12.63 6.74 6.31
N GLN A 234 -11.71 7.49 5.71
CA GLN A 234 -10.36 7.67 6.24
C GLN A 234 -10.39 8.39 7.58
N HIS A 235 -11.15 9.49 7.70
CA HIS A 235 -11.35 10.25 8.93
C HIS A 235 -11.95 9.38 10.03
N ASN A 236 -13.04 8.66 9.74
CA ASN A 236 -13.67 7.75 10.70
C ASN A 236 -12.75 6.60 11.11
N SER A 237 -11.97 6.06 10.17
CA SER A 237 -10.98 5.02 10.47
C SER A 237 -9.83 5.56 11.31
N GLN A 238 -9.37 6.80 11.05
CA GLN A 238 -8.33 7.45 11.84
C GLN A 238 -8.85 7.75 13.24
N PHE A 239 -10.03 8.35 13.37
CA PHE A 239 -10.69 8.61 14.65
C PHE A 239 -10.85 7.32 15.47
N SER A 240 -11.36 6.24 14.86
CA SER A 240 -11.55 4.97 15.56
C SER A 240 -10.25 4.30 16.01
N ARG A 241 -9.15 4.46 15.26
CA ARG A 241 -7.84 3.87 15.59
C ARG A 241 -7.00 4.76 16.52
N SER A 242 -7.05 6.07 16.31
CA SER A 242 -6.24 7.07 17.01
C SER A 242 -6.89 8.46 16.88
N GLU A 243 -7.74 8.80 17.85
CA GLU A 243 -8.37 10.11 17.96
C GLU A 243 -7.34 11.23 18.03
N ARG A 244 -6.24 11.03 18.78
CA ARG A 244 -5.14 11.99 18.85
C ARG A 244 -4.56 12.34 17.48
N SER A 245 -4.33 11.33 16.63
CA SER A 245 -3.78 11.57 15.29
C SER A 245 -4.80 12.27 14.40
N PHE A 246 -6.09 11.93 14.53
CA PHE A 246 -7.16 12.58 13.81
C PHE A 246 -7.25 14.09 14.14
N TYR A 247 -7.28 14.46 15.43
CA TYR A 247 -7.33 15.87 15.83
C TYR A 247 -6.06 16.64 15.45
N LYS A 248 -4.88 16.02 15.59
CA LYS A 248 -3.64 16.63 15.12
C LYS A 248 -3.64 16.91 13.62
N ASN A 249 -4.22 16.00 12.83
CA ASN A 249 -4.34 16.18 11.39
C ASN A 249 -5.33 17.31 11.04
N LEU A 250 -6.43 17.46 11.79
CA LEU A 250 -7.37 18.58 11.63
C LEU A 250 -6.69 19.92 11.93
N GLU A 251 -5.94 20.01 13.03
CA GLU A 251 -5.17 21.22 13.40
C GLU A 251 -4.14 21.61 12.32
N SER A 252 -3.60 20.63 11.59
CA SER A 252 -2.66 20.88 10.50
C SER A 252 -3.28 21.24 9.14
N GLU A 253 -4.58 20.98 8.93
CA GLU A 253 -5.26 21.35 7.67
C GLU A 253 -5.69 22.83 7.65
N ASP A 254 -6.03 23.41 8.81
CA ASP A 254 -6.55 24.79 8.93
C ASP A 254 -5.48 25.83 9.32
N HIS A 255 -4.26 25.41 9.65
CA HIS A 255 -3.16 26.30 10.01
C HIS A 255 -1.91 26.03 9.16
N GLU A 256 -1.44 27.06 8.44
CA GLU A 256 -0.08 27.18 7.90
C GLU A 256 0.93 26.51 8.85
N PRO A 257 1.95 25.79 8.34
CA PRO A 257 2.83 24.96 9.15
C PRO A 257 3.46 25.80 10.26
N GLN A 258 2.80 25.80 11.43
CA GLN A 258 3.34 26.37 12.63
C GLN A 258 4.46 25.43 13.02
N THR A 259 5.65 25.75 12.52
CA THR A 259 6.93 25.31 13.03
C THR A 259 6.81 25.24 14.54
N LEU A 260 6.70 24.03 15.08
CA LEU A 260 6.86 23.69 16.49
C LEU A 260 6.50 24.86 17.42
N LYS A 261 5.25 25.38 17.37
CA LYS A 261 4.80 26.17 18.52
C LYS A 261 4.75 25.17 19.64
N GLU A 262 5.69 25.35 20.56
CA GLU A 262 5.81 24.66 21.84
C GLU A 262 4.42 24.23 22.29
N ASN A 263 4.26 22.95 22.62
CA ASN A 263 3.06 22.44 23.28
C ASN A 263 2.94 23.17 24.63
N LYS A 264 2.50 24.44 24.64
CA LYS A 264 2.12 25.15 25.83
C LYS A 264 0.77 24.58 26.21
N VAL A 265 0.83 23.53 27.03
CA VAL A 265 -0.29 23.17 27.90
C VAL A 265 -0.84 24.49 28.46
N PRO A 266 -2.11 24.82 28.26
CA PRO A 266 -2.67 26.07 28.73
C PRO A 266 -2.38 26.24 30.22
N THR A 267 -1.91 27.43 30.62
CA THR A 267 -1.68 27.76 32.02
C THR A 267 -2.97 27.51 32.83
N PRO A 268 -2.91 27.05 34.08
CA PRO A 268 -4.10 26.82 34.91
C PRO A 268 -5.06 28.02 34.94
N GLU A 269 -4.52 29.23 34.97
CA GLU A 269 -5.28 30.49 34.91
C GLU A 269 -6.01 30.69 33.58
N ALA A 270 -5.37 30.36 32.46
CA ALA A 270 -5.99 30.42 31.13
C ALA A 270 -7.12 29.40 30.99
N THR A 271 -6.97 28.23 31.63
CA THR A 271 -7.99 27.19 31.65
C THR A 271 -9.18 27.60 32.52
N LYS A 272 -8.91 28.17 33.70
CA LYS A 272 -9.94 28.69 34.61
C LYS A 272 -10.76 29.79 33.95
N THR A 273 -10.09 30.81 33.39
CA THR A 273 -10.75 31.94 32.71
C THR A 273 -11.60 31.49 31.53
N PHE A 274 -11.14 30.53 30.73
CA PHE A 274 -11.92 29.96 29.64
C PHE A 274 -13.23 29.30 30.13
N TRP A 275 -13.15 28.40 31.12
CA TRP A 275 -14.34 27.72 31.64
C TRP A 275 -15.26 28.65 32.44
N GLU A 276 -14.69 29.59 33.19
CA GLU A 276 -15.42 30.64 33.90
C GLU A 276 -16.18 31.55 32.93
N SER A 277 -15.63 31.84 31.74
CA SER A 277 -16.36 32.58 30.71
C SER A 277 -17.59 31.84 30.19
N ILE A 278 -17.57 30.50 30.14
CA ILE A 278 -18.69 29.68 29.62
C ILE A 278 -19.72 29.40 30.72
N TRP A 279 -19.27 29.06 31.93
CA TRP A 279 -20.12 28.54 33.00
C TRP A 279 -20.13 29.40 34.28
N GLY A 280 -19.16 30.29 34.46
CA GLY A 280 -19.06 31.14 35.65
C GLY A 280 -20.01 32.33 35.65
N ASN A 281 -20.46 32.76 34.47
CA ASN A 281 -21.43 33.84 34.36
C ASN A 281 -22.86 33.31 34.50
N PRO A 282 -23.63 33.73 35.51
CA PRO A 282 -25.03 33.34 35.62
C PRO A 282 -25.81 33.94 34.45
N VAL A 283 -26.26 33.08 33.54
CA VAL A 283 -27.13 33.48 32.43
C VAL A 283 -28.56 33.57 32.95
N ILE A 284 -29.14 34.77 32.91
CA ILE A 284 -30.57 34.94 33.19
C ILE A 284 -31.34 34.46 31.95
N HIS A 285 -31.87 33.24 32.03
CA HIS A 285 -32.73 32.69 30.98
C HIS A 285 -34.07 33.44 30.93
N ASN A 286 -34.58 33.69 29.72
CA ASN A 286 -35.88 34.34 29.52
C ASN A 286 -36.99 33.51 30.18
N ASN A 287 -37.93 34.18 30.86
CA ASN A 287 -38.99 33.54 31.63
C ASN A 287 -40.09 33.03 30.68
N THR A 288 -39.82 31.88 30.04
CA THR A 288 -40.68 31.27 29.03
C THR A 288 -41.88 30.55 29.65
N ARG A 289 -43.04 30.60 28.99
CA ARG A 289 -44.32 30.04 29.46
C ARG A 289 -44.25 28.58 29.93
N TRP A 290 -43.50 27.74 29.21
CA TRP A 290 -43.34 26.32 29.56
C TRP A 290 -42.70 26.11 30.95
N LEU A 291 -41.88 27.04 31.44
CA LEU A 291 -41.27 26.97 32.76
C LEU A 291 -42.31 27.10 33.88
N PHE A 292 -43.38 27.86 33.64
CA PHE A 292 -44.51 28.00 34.56
C PHE A 292 -45.41 26.76 34.53
N ASP A 293 -45.64 26.21 33.34
CA ASP A 293 -46.43 24.99 33.16
C ASP A 293 -45.72 23.80 33.85
N GLU A 294 -44.39 23.70 33.72
CA GLU A 294 -43.58 22.68 34.41
C GLU A 294 -43.63 22.87 35.93
N LYS A 295 -43.40 24.11 36.43
CA LYS A 295 -43.49 24.43 37.88
C LYS A 295 -44.86 24.09 38.46
N ARG A 296 -45.93 24.29 37.70
CA ARG A 296 -47.30 23.95 38.13
C ARG A 296 -47.48 22.43 38.19
N SER A 297 -46.99 21.71 37.18
CA SER A 297 -47.06 20.25 37.10
C SER A 297 -46.26 19.55 38.21
N THR A 298 -45.09 20.10 38.59
CA THR A 298 -44.24 19.54 39.66
C THR A 298 -44.49 20.14 41.04
N SER A 299 -45.49 21.03 41.20
CA SER A 299 -45.78 21.70 42.48
C SER A 299 -46.22 20.74 43.60
N SER A 300 -46.74 19.57 43.24
CA SER A 300 -47.13 18.49 44.16
C SER A 300 -45.96 17.58 44.56
N LEU A 301 -44.80 17.70 43.92
CA LEU A 301 -43.62 16.90 44.23
C LEU A 301 -42.77 17.62 45.27
N GLN A 302 -42.25 16.85 46.23
CA GLN A 302 -41.31 17.37 47.20
C GLN A 302 -40.00 17.75 46.50
N THR A 303 -39.53 18.98 46.71
CA THR A 303 -38.23 19.43 46.23
C THR A 303 -37.15 18.51 46.79
N MET A 304 -36.28 18.01 45.91
CA MET A 304 -35.13 17.20 46.32
C MET A 304 -34.29 18.00 47.31
N LEU A 305 -33.82 17.35 48.38
CA LEU A 305 -32.91 17.98 49.33
C LEU A 305 -31.68 18.51 48.57
N GLU A 306 -31.27 19.72 48.91
CA GLU A 306 -30.06 20.32 48.36
C GLU A 306 -28.86 19.43 48.75
N TRP A 307 -28.27 18.77 47.76
CA TRP A 307 -27.11 17.91 47.94
C TRP A 307 -25.86 18.72 47.64
N GLU A 308 -25.16 19.14 48.69
CA GLU A 308 -23.86 19.78 48.55
C GLU A 308 -22.81 18.72 48.22
N VAL A 309 -22.29 18.76 46.99
CA VAL A 309 -21.19 17.89 46.56
C VAL A 309 -19.91 18.40 47.21
N THR A 310 -19.48 17.76 48.31
CA THR A 310 -18.23 18.11 48.99
C THR A 310 -17.02 17.65 48.17
N THR A 311 -15.93 18.42 48.22
CA THR A 311 -14.64 18.09 47.60
C THR A 311 -14.14 16.69 48.00
N ASP A 312 -14.34 16.31 49.25
CA ASP A 312 -14.01 14.98 49.78
C ASP A 312 -14.77 13.82 49.10
N GLN A 313 -16.02 14.05 48.70
CA GLN A 313 -16.81 13.03 48.00
C GLN A 313 -16.26 12.82 46.59
N VAL A 314 -15.91 13.92 45.92
CA VAL A 314 -15.30 13.90 44.58
C VAL A 314 -13.92 13.26 44.62
N THR A 315 -13.07 13.59 45.60
CA THR A 315 -11.73 12.99 45.72
C THR A 315 -11.81 11.50 46.00
N LYS A 316 -12.75 11.04 46.84
CA LYS A 316 -13.03 9.61 47.10
C LYS A 316 -13.53 8.88 45.85
N ALA A 317 -14.41 9.50 45.06
CA ALA A 317 -14.90 8.91 43.81
C ALA A 317 -13.77 8.77 42.78
N ILE A 318 -12.94 9.80 42.62
CA ILE A 318 -11.76 9.80 41.74
C ILE A 318 -10.73 8.76 42.20
N ASN A 319 -10.49 8.60 43.50
CA ASN A 319 -9.57 7.58 44.02
C ASN A 319 -10.02 6.14 43.70
N LYS A 320 -11.32 5.92 43.51
CA LYS A 320 -11.86 4.61 43.14
C LYS A 320 -11.76 4.31 41.65
N THR A 321 -11.45 5.30 40.80
CA THR A 321 -11.33 5.11 39.35
C THR A 321 -9.90 4.67 39.00
N SER A 322 -9.76 3.55 38.30
CA SER A 322 -8.46 3.03 37.89
C SER A 322 -8.00 3.73 36.61
N ASN A 323 -6.82 4.35 36.65
CA ASN A 323 -6.20 5.12 35.55
C ASN A 323 -6.19 4.40 34.19
N TRP A 324 -6.10 3.06 34.21
CA TRP A 324 -5.81 2.23 33.04
C TRP A 324 -6.99 1.37 32.57
N LYS A 325 -8.20 1.58 33.11
CA LYS A 325 -9.38 0.90 32.55
C LYS A 325 -9.70 1.44 31.16
N ALA A 326 -10.23 0.55 30.32
CA ALA A 326 -10.69 0.90 28.98
C ALA A 326 -11.70 2.07 29.07
N PRO A 327 -11.61 3.04 28.14
CA PRO A 327 -12.54 4.16 28.16
C PRO A 327 -13.96 3.67 27.86
N GLY A 328 -14.95 4.38 28.42
CA GLY A 328 -16.36 4.06 28.25
C GLY A 328 -16.88 4.34 26.84
N GLN A 329 -18.20 4.33 26.67
CA GLN A 329 -18.85 4.67 25.39
C GLN A 329 -18.56 6.11 24.94
N ASP A 330 -18.23 6.98 25.89
CA ASP A 330 -17.78 8.36 25.73
C ASP A 330 -16.31 8.48 25.29
N LYS A 331 -15.55 7.38 25.31
CA LYS A 331 -14.15 7.24 24.89
C LYS A 331 -13.13 8.09 25.66
N TYR A 332 -13.55 8.80 26.71
CA TYR A 332 -12.64 9.51 27.60
C TYR A 332 -11.83 8.54 28.46
N LYS A 333 -10.51 8.77 28.49
CA LYS A 333 -9.61 7.98 29.34
C LYS A 333 -9.63 8.53 30.77
N ILE A 334 -9.78 7.62 31.73
CA ILE A 334 -9.77 7.92 33.18
C ILE A 334 -8.50 8.66 33.60
N PHE A 335 -7.37 8.37 32.94
CA PHE A 335 -6.11 9.10 33.13
C PHE A 335 -6.24 10.63 32.99
N GLY A 336 -7.06 11.13 32.05
CA GLY A 336 -7.27 12.57 31.86
C GLY A 336 -7.98 13.24 33.04
N ILE A 337 -8.95 12.55 33.62
CA ILE A 337 -9.73 13.01 34.79
C ILE A 337 -8.85 13.04 36.04
N ASN A 338 -7.94 12.07 36.17
CA ASN A 338 -7.04 12.01 37.32
C ASN A 338 -5.93 13.08 37.24
N ASN A 339 -5.54 13.51 36.04
CA ASN A 339 -4.54 14.57 35.85
C ASN A 339 -5.10 15.99 36.08
N SER A 340 -6.42 16.20 35.96
CA SER A 340 -7.07 17.44 36.39
C SER A 340 -7.02 17.69 37.90
N ARG A 341 -6.61 16.70 38.73
CA ARG A 341 -6.34 16.89 40.17
C ARG A 341 -5.33 18.00 40.45
N SER A 342 -4.29 18.12 39.62
CA SER A 342 -3.29 19.17 39.79
C SER A 342 -3.84 20.58 39.50
N VAL A 343 -5.01 20.69 38.87
CA VAL A 343 -5.66 21.96 38.53
C VAL A 343 -6.74 22.35 39.55
N ILE A 344 -7.28 21.37 40.31
CA ILE A 344 -8.37 21.58 41.28
C ILE A 344 -7.83 21.87 42.71
N ASN A 345 -6.52 21.74 42.97
CA ASN A 345 -5.90 22.24 44.20
C ASN A 345 -5.65 23.77 44.16
N ILE A 346 -6.68 24.55 43.77
CA ILE A 346 -6.78 26.01 43.95
C ILE A 346 -8.03 26.29 44.77
#